data_AF-A0A2V8NBM6-F1
#
_entry.id   AF-A0A2V8NBM6-F1
#
_cell.length_a   1.000
_cell.length_b   1.000
_cell.length_c   1.000
_cell.angle_alpha   90.00
_cell.angle_beta   90.00
_cell.angle_gamma   90.00
#
_symmetry.space_group_name_H-M   'P 1'
#
loop_
_entity.id
_entity.type
_entity.pdbx_description
1 polymer ?
#
loop_
_entity_poly.entity_id
_entity_poly.type
_entity_poly.pdbx_seq_one_letter_code
_entity_poly.pdbx_strand_id
1 'polypeptide(L)' 'MREIVYLDNNATTRVAPEVRDAMLPYLSELYGNPSSAH' A
#
# COMPACT_ATOMS: atom_id res chain seq x y z
N MET A 1 14.09 -21.94 11.28
CA MET A 1 13.46 -21.34 10.08
C MET A 1 14.56 -20.95 9.11
N ARG A 2 14.41 -21.20 7.81
CA ARG A 2 15.33 -20.67 6.79
C ARG A 2 15.01 -19.19 6.56
N GLU A 3 16.02 -18.35 6.43
CA GLU A 3 15.85 -16.97 5.97
C GLU A 3 15.36 -16.96 4.51
N ILE A 4 14.34 -16.15 4.23
CA ILE A 4 13.85 -15.91 2.88
C ILE A 4 14.43 -14.58 2.41
N VAL A 5 15.16 -14.60 1.30
CA VAL A 5 15.75 -13.42 0.68
C VAL A 5 15.01 -13.12 -0.62
N TYR A 6 14.51 -11.89 -0.77
CA TYR A 6 13.84 -11.44 -1.98
C TYR A 6 14.84 -10.73 -2.90
N LEU A 7 15.08 -11.30 -4.09
CA LEU A 7 16.09 -10.81 -5.03
C LEU A 7 15.51 -10.37 -6.39
N ASP A 8 14.19 -10.34 -6.54
CA ASP A 8 13.53 -10.02 -7.82
C ASP A 8 12.90 -8.62 -7.84
N ASN A 9 13.66 -7.62 -7.41
CA ASN A 9 13.20 -6.22 -7.37
C ASN A 9 12.95 -5.62 -8.78
N ASN A 10 13.46 -6.27 -9.83
CA ASN A 10 13.25 -5.85 -11.21
C ASN A 10 11.84 -6.23 -11.71
N ALA A 11 11.25 -7.32 -11.21
CA ALA A 11 9.88 -7.69 -11.56
C ALA A 11 8.85 -6.86 -10.78
N THR A 12 9.04 -6.71 -9.47
CA THR A 12 8.20 -5.87 -8.61
C THR A 12 8.95 -5.53 -7.32
N THR A 13 8.39 -4.64 -6.50
CA THR A 13 9.01 -4.22 -5.24
C THR A 13 8.02 -4.33 -4.10
N ARG A 14 8.56 -4.47 -2.89
CA ARG A 14 7.75 -4.34 -1.67
C ARG A 14 7.28 -2.89 -1.56
N VAL A 15 6.01 -2.68 -1.25
CA VAL A 15 5.46 -1.37 -0.92
C VAL A 15 6.22 -0.79 0.28
N ALA A 16 6.74 0.43 0.14
CA ALA A 16 7.40 1.14 1.23
C ALA A 16 6.41 1.35 2.40
N PRO A 17 6.83 1.21 3.67
CA PRO A 17 5.94 1.40 4.82
C PRO A 17 5.22 2.75 4.79
N GLU A 18 5.92 3.82 4.42
CA GLU A 18 5.38 5.18 4.31
C GLU A 18 4.25 5.29 3.27
N VAL A 19 4.39 4.57 2.14
CA VAL A 19 3.35 4.52 1.10
C VAL A 19 2.13 3.76 1.61
N ARG A 20 2.33 2.62 2.28
CA ARG A 20 1.23 1.87 2.91
C ARG A 20 0.48 2.76 3.90
N ASP A 21 1.21 3.42 4.80
CA ASP A 21 0.62 4.22 5.87
C ASP A 21 -0.13 5.44 5.32
N ALA A 22 0.37 6.06 4.24
CA ALA A 22 -0.35 7.12 3.54
C ALA A 22 -1.62 6.63 2.83
N MET A 23 -1.67 5.37 2.37
CA MET A 23 -2.81 4.80 1.65
C MET A 23 -3.91 4.26 2.58
N LEU A 24 -3.56 3.70 3.73
CA LEU A 24 -4.51 3.00 4.63
C LEU A 24 -5.77 3.81 4.98
N PRO A 25 -5.72 5.13 5.28
CA PRO A 25 -6.92 5.90 5.62
C PRO A 25 -8.02 5.86 4.55
N TYR A 26 -7.66 5.78 3.27
CA TYR A 26 -8.61 5.74 2.15
C TYR A 26 -9.31 4.39 1.97
N LEU A 27 -8.86 3.37 2.70
CA LEU A 27 -9.47 2.04 2.72
C LEU A 27 -10.40 1.83 3.93
N SER A 28 -10.44 2.76 4.88
CA SER A 28 -11.22 2.64 6.12
C SER A 28 -12.01 3.91 6.46
N GLU A 29 -11.34 5.02 6.73
CA GLU A 29 -11.93 6.24 7.28
C GLU A 29 -12.38 7.22 6.18
N LEU A 30 -11.60 7.34 5.13
CA LEU A 30 -11.79 8.26 4.01
C LEU A 30 -12.30 7.51 2.77
N TYR A 31 -13.36 6.73 2.92
CA TYR A 31 -13.90 5.83 1.88
C TYR A 31 -14.88 6.52 0.90
N GLY A 32 -15.09 7.83 1.04
CA GLY A 32 -16.06 8.59 0.24
C GLY A 32 -15.75 8.53 -1.25
N ASN A 33 -16.80 8.49 -2.07
CA ASN A 33 -16.62 8.62 -3.52
C ASN A 33 -16.15 10.04 -3.87
N PRO A 34 -14.99 10.22 -4.52
CA PRO A 34 -14.46 11.54 -4.85
C PRO A 34 -15.37 12.40 -5.76
N SER A 35 -16.31 11.79 -6.49
CA SER A 35 -17.25 12.51 -7.37
C SER A 35 -18.58 12.89 -6.70
N SER A 36 -18.85 12.37 -5.50
CA SER A 36 -20.06 12.76 -4.78
C SER A 36 -19.94 14.21 -4.30
N ALA A 37 -20.93 15.03 -4.61
CA ALA A 37 -21.02 16.43 -4.17
C ALA A 37 -21.50 16.58 -2.72
N HIS A 38 -21.07 15.68 -1.82
CA HIS A 38 -21.39 15.76 -0.39
C HIS A 38 -20.91 17.07 0.22
#